data_AF-A0A452V2U7-F1
#
_entry.id   AF-A0A452V2U7-F1
#
_cell.length_a   1.000
_cell.length_b   1.000
_cell.length_c   1.000
_cell.angle_alpha   90.00
_cell.angle_beta   90.00
_cell.angle_gamma   90.00
#
_symmetry.space_group_name_H-M   'P 1'
#
loop_
_entity.id
_entity.type
_entity.pdbx_description
1 polymer ?
#
loop_
_entity_poly.entity_id
_entity_poly.type
_entity_poly.pdbx_seq_one_letter_code
_entity_poly.pdbx_strand_id
1 'polypeptide(L)'
;MLLAARSNCTCLSRSQENSLELQELKQVNWNFQSGISRLSYGPQYLQREDFTVVVQPFFQNTLVPLNSRGGADLTFFSEDCFHFSERGHAEMAIALWNNMLEPVGQKTTSNNFTHSRTKLRCPSPESPYLHTLRNSQLLQDRSEADPSVLSWAMPVAAGGGLVLGVGTMMVWRAVRGRQQETPPMSLNTMSF
;
A
#
# COMPACT_ATOMS: atom_id res chain seq x y z
N MET A 1 10.50 4.17 -50.54
CA MET A 1 9.49 5.21 -50.28
C MET A 1 9.48 5.54 -48.77
N LEU A 2 10.60 6.05 -48.24
CA LEU A 2 10.84 6.24 -46.79
C LEU A 2 11.05 7.72 -46.41
N LEU A 3 11.01 8.62 -47.41
CA LEU A 3 11.33 10.03 -47.24
C LEU A 3 10.11 10.90 -46.89
N ALA A 4 8.89 10.45 -47.19
CA ALA A 4 7.67 11.22 -46.95
C ALA A 4 7.19 11.20 -45.48
N ALA A 5 7.49 10.14 -44.71
CA ALA A 5 7.05 10.04 -43.31
C ALA A 5 7.83 10.98 -42.36
N ARG A 6 9.04 11.42 -42.75
CA ARG A 6 9.89 12.28 -41.90
C ARG A 6 9.40 13.72 -41.74
N SER A 7 8.46 14.20 -42.55
CA SER A 7 8.00 15.60 -42.52
C SER A 7 6.84 15.87 -41.55
N ASN A 8 6.23 14.84 -40.95
CA ASN A 8 5.00 15.02 -40.14
C ASN A 8 5.19 14.96 -38.62
N CYS A 9 6.40 14.67 -38.12
CA CYS A 9 6.62 14.44 -36.69
C CYS A 9 7.06 15.71 -35.97
N THR A 10 6.16 16.72 -35.94
CA THR A 10 6.44 18.05 -35.40
C THR A 10 6.59 18.07 -33.87
N CYS A 11 5.88 17.21 -33.14
CA CYS A 11 5.96 17.11 -31.67
C CYS A 11 7.32 16.64 -31.14
N LEU A 12 8.09 15.90 -31.95
CA LEU A 12 9.45 15.44 -31.59
C LEU A 12 10.54 16.37 -32.13
N SER A 13 10.16 17.50 -32.74
CA SER A 13 11.10 18.51 -33.23
C SER A 13 11.61 19.37 -32.09
N ARG A 14 12.94 19.59 -32.05
CA ARG A 14 13.60 20.50 -31.09
C ARG A 14 13.06 21.93 -31.14
N SER A 15 12.42 22.33 -32.24
CA SER A 15 11.83 23.67 -32.39
C SER A 15 10.74 23.98 -31.35
N GLN A 16 10.19 22.98 -30.64
CA GLN A 16 9.14 23.16 -29.64
C GLN A 16 9.65 23.11 -28.18
N GLU A 17 10.96 22.96 -27.92
CA GLU A 17 11.50 22.67 -26.57
C GLU A 17 11.14 23.72 -25.48
N ASN A 18 10.68 24.91 -25.86
CA ASN A 18 10.27 25.98 -24.94
C ASN A 18 8.91 26.62 -25.25
N SER A 19 8.04 25.95 -26.02
CA SER A 19 6.71 26.50 -26.31
C SER A 19 5.80 26.50 -25.08
N LEU A 20 4.83 27.41 -25.02
CA LEU A 20 3.85 27.49 -23.92
C LEU A 20 3.01 26.20 -23.86
N GLU A 21 2.64 25.67 -25.02
CA GLU A 21 1.86 24.44 -25.15
C GLU A 21 2.62 23.24 -24.56
N LEU A 22 3.93 23.15 -24.78
CA LEU A 22 4.74 22.08 -24.18
C LEU A 22 4.85 22.23 -22.66
N GLN A 23 4.90 23.46 -22.14
CA GLN A 23 4.89 23.71 -20.70
C GLN A 23 3.55 23.31 -20.07
N GLU A 24 2.44 23.64 -20.69
CA GLU A 24 1.10 23.22 -20.26
C GLU A 24 0.96 21.69 -20.27
N LEU A 25 1.42 21.02 -21.33
CA LEU A 25 1.41 19.55 -21.42
C LEU A 25 2.26 18.91 -20.30
N LYS A 26 3.44 19.46 -20.02
CA LYS A 26 4.29 19.00 -18.90
C LYS A 26 3.57 19.17 -17.56
N GLN A 27 2.89 20.30 -17.35
CA GLN A 27 2.13 20.55 -16.12
C GLN A 27 0.97 19.55 -15.96
N VAL A 28 0.16 19.36 -17.01
CA VAL A 28 -0.96 18.40 -16.98
C VAL A 28 -0.46 16.97 -16.71
N ASN A 29 0.61 16.55 -17.40
CA ASN A 29 1.21 15.25 -17.18
C ASN A 29 1.75 15.09 -15.75
N TRP A 30 2.43 16.10 -15.21
CA TRP A 30 2.91 16.08 -13.83
C TRP A 30 1.76 15.94 -12.83
N ASN A 31 0.68 16.71 -13.00
CA ASN A 31 -0.49 16.64 -12.13
C ASN A 31 -1.16 15.26 -12.19
N PHE A 32 -1.26 14.67 -13.38
CA PHE A 32 -1.81 13.33 -13.55
C PHE A 32 -0.96 12.28 -12.82
N GLN A 33 0.35 12.28 -13.04
CA GLN A 33 1.26 11.34 -12.39
C GLN A 33 1.28 11.49 -10.86
N SER A 34 1.28 12.73 -10.36
CA SER A 34 1.18 13.04 -8.93
C SER A 34 -0.16 12.58 -8.34
N GLY A 35 -1.26 12.74 -9.08
CA GLY A 35 -2.58 12.26 -8.67
C GLY A 35 -2.64 10.73 -8.56
N ILE A 36 -2.10 10.01 -9.55
CA ILE A 36 -2.00 8.54 -9.54
C ILE A 36 -1.12 8.06 -8.39
N SER A 37 0.03 8.71 -8.17
CA SER A 37 0.90 8.44 -7.02
C SER A 37 0.13 8.57 -5.71
N ARG A 38 -0.50 9.73 -5.47
CA ARG A 38 -1.29 9.96 -4.25
C ARG A 38 -2.41 8.94 -4.05
N LEU A 39 -3.10 8.56 -5.13
CA LEU A 39 -4.16 7.55 -5.08
C LEU A 39 -3.63 6.18 -4.64
N SER A 40 -2.42 5.79 -5.04
CA SER A 40 -1.82 4.51 -4.62
C SER A 40 -1.55 4.43 -3.12
N TYR A 41 -1.38 5.58 -2.44
CA TYR A 41 -1.24 5.67 -0.98
C TYR A 41 -2.58 5.85 -0.25
N GLY A 42 -3.71 5.60 -0.92
CA GLY A 42 -5.03 5.68 -0.32
C GLY A 42 -5.24 4.65 0.81
N PRO A 43 -5.92 4.99 1.92
CA PRO A 43 -6.13 4.07 3.06
C PRO A 43 -6.72 2.70 2.67
N GLN A 44 -7.57 2.67 1.65
CA GLN A 44 -8.20 1.45 1.13
C GLN A 44 -7.22 0.43 0.54
N TYR A 45 -6.01 0.87 0.14
CA TYR A 45 -4.97 0.02 -0.44
C TYR A 45 -3.84 -0.29 0.54
N LEU A 46 -3.72 0.45 1.65
CA LEU A 46 -2.67 0.27 2.64
C LEU A 46 -3.05 -0.73 3.75
N GLN A 47 -4.34 -0.96 3.98
CA GLN A 47 -4.85 -1.78 5.08
C GLN A 47 -5.14 -3.23 4.70
N ARG A 48 -5.09 -3.57 3.41
CA ARG A 48 -5.38 -4.92 2.92
C ARG A 48 -4.14 -5.80 2.93
N GLU A 49 -4.32 -7.07 3.30
CA GLU A 49 -3.25 -8.06 3.31
C GLU A 49 -3.09 -8.80 1.97
N ASP A 50 -4.14 -8.84 1.17
CA ASP A 50 -4.26 -9.61 -0.07
C ASP A 50 -4.24 -8.73 -1.33
N PHE A 51 -4.17 -7.41 -1.18
CA PHE A 51 -4.15 -6.46 -2.28
C PHE A 51 -3.38 -5.19 -1.92
N THR A 52 -2.60 -4.68 -2.87
CA THR A 52 -1.90 -3.40 -2.74
C THR A 52 -1.74 -2.75 -4.11
N VAL A 53 -1.50 -1.44 -4.14
CA VAL A 53 -1.26 -0.66 -5.36
C VAL A 53 0.13 -0.07 -5.29
N VAL A 54 0.92 -0.28 -6.35
CA VAL A 54 2.28 0.25 -6.45
C VAL A 54 2.46 0.90 -7.81
N VAL A 55 2.69 2.21 -7.83
CA VAL A 55 3.01 2.95 -9.05
C VAL A 55 4.41 2.57 -9.54
N GLN A 56 4.55 2.41 -10.86
CA GLN A 56 5.82 2.14 -11.52
C GLN A 56 6.25 3.40 -12.29
N PRO A 57 7.05 4.31 -11.69
CA PRO A 57 7.28 5.65 -12.24
C PRO A 57 8.30 5.71 -13.39
N PHE A 58 8.49 4.67 -14.19
CA PHE A 58 9.50 4.65 -15.26
C PHE A 58 9.27 5.70 -16.38
N PHE A 59 8.13 6.38 -16.38
CA PHE A 59 7.79 7.54 -17.22
C PHE A 59 7.69 8.89 -16.50
N GLN A 60 8.05 8.96 -15.21
CA GLN A 60 8.00 10.22 -14.47
C GLN A 60 8.88 11.29 -15.10
N ASN A 61 10.10 10.89 -15.48
CA ASN A 61 11.04 11.68 -16.22
C ASN A 61 11.11 11.15 -17.66
N THR A 62 10.16 11.58 -18.50
CA THR A 62 10.10 11.19 -19.91
C THR A 62 11.29 11.76 -20.69
N LEU A 63 12.02 10.88 -21.37
CA LEU A 63 13.13 11.22 -22.26
C LEU A 63 12.77 10.85 -23.69
N VAL A 64 13.23 11.64 -24.66
CA VAL A 64 13.12 11.30 -26.09
C VAL A 64 14.23 10.30 -26.44
N PRO A 65 13.91 9.14 -27.03
CA PRO A 65 14.94 8.20 -27.52
C PRO A 65 15.85 8.91 -28.53
N LEU A 66 17.17 8.74 -28.38
CA LEU A 66 18.15 9.36 -29.28
C LEU A 66 18.84 8.31 -30.14
N ASN A 67 19.03 8.63 -31.43
CA ASN A 67 19.83 7.83 -32.35
C ASN A 67 21.32 8.17 -32.22
N SER A 68 22.18 7.46 -32.96
CA SER A 68 23.64 7.66 -32.94
C SER A 68 24.13 9.06 -33.34
N ARG A 69 23.26 9.87 -33.96
CA ARG A 69 23.54 11.27 -34.34
C ARG A 69 22.95 12.28 -33.34
N GLY A 70 22.39 11.83 -32.22
CA GLY A 70 21.80 12.68 -31.19
C GLY A 70 20.45 13.31 -31.55
N GLY A 71 19.84 12.90 -32.66
CA GLY A 71 18.44 13.25 -33.00
C GLY A 71 17.45 12.22 -32.46
N ALA A 72 16.15 12.52 -32.49
CA ALA A 72 15.12 11.57 -32.09
C ALA A 72 15.24 10.25 -32.88
N ASP A 73 15.22 9.12 -32.17
CA ASP A 73 15.16 7.78 -32.77
C ASP A 73 13.69 7.40 -32.98
N LEU A 74 13.20 7.69 -34.17
CA LEU A 74 11.80 7.41 -34.55
C LEU A 74 11.49 5.91 -34.62
N THR A 75 12.48 5.01 -34.57
CA THR A 75 12.22 3.56 -34.62
C THR A 75 11.50 3.02 -33.38
N PHE A 76 11.47 3.79 -32.29
CA PHE A 76 10.70 3.47 -31.09
C PHE A 76 9.23 3.88 -31.18
N PHE A 77 8.83 4.61 -32.22
CA PHE A 77 7.48 5.10 -32.43
C PHE A 77 6.86 4.49 -33.69
N SER A 78 5.54 4.50 -33.74
CA SER A 78 4.75 4.10 -34.90
C SER A 78 4.84 5.17 -36.00
N GLU A 79 4.21 4.92 -37.15
CA GLU A 79 4.20 5.85 -38.30
C GLU A 79 3.62 7.24 -37.96
N ASP A 80 2.83 7.35 -36.89
CA ASP A 80 2.28 8.63 -36.40
C ASP A 80 3.23 9.41 -35.47
N CYS A 81 4.40 8.85 -35.13
CA CYS A 81 5.38 9.44 -34.22
C CYS A 81 4.84 9.76 -32.81
N PHE A 82 3.74 9.13 -32.40
CA PHE A 82 3.13 9.32 -31.08
C PHE A 82 3.01 8.00 -30.33
N HIS A 83 2.37 7.00 -30.94
CA HIS A 83 2.28 5.68 -30.33
C HIS A 83 3.64 4.97 -30.40
N PHE A 84 3.91 4.08 -29.43
CA PHE A 84 5.10 3.24 -29.49
C PHE A 84 4.99 2.21 -30.62
N SER A 85 6.11 1.94 -31.27
CA SER A 85 6.23 0.76 -32.14
C SER A 85 6.32 -0.52 -31.30
N GLU A 86 6.35 -1.69 -31.94
CA GLU A 86 6.69 -2.96 -31.27
C GLU A 86 7.99 -2.82 -30.43
N ARG A 87 9.00 -2.17 -31.01
CA ARG A 87 10.28 -1.89 -30.35
C ARG A 87 10.11 -0.98 -29.14
N GLY A 88 9.31 0.09 -29.25
CA GLY A 88 8.98 0.95 -28.11
C GLY A 88 8.27 0.19 -26.98
N HIS A 89 7.25 -0.61 -27.32
CA HIS A 89 6.53 -1.43 -26.35
C HIS A 89 7.43 -2.46 -25.67
N ALA A 90 8.36 -3.09 -26.38
CA ALA A 90 9.32 -4.02 -25.80
C ALA A 90 10.17 -3.34 -24.72
N GLU A 91 10.61 -2.11 -24.95
CA GLU A 91 11.36 -1.35 -23.93
C GLU A 91 10.51 -0.99 -22.71
N MET A 92 9.24 -0.64 -22.93
CA MET A 92 8.33 -0.31 -21.82
C MET A 92 8.02 -1.53 -20.97
N ALA A 93 7.91 -2.71 -21.58
CA ALA A 93 7.75 -3.97 -20.86
C ALA A 93 8.98 -4.28 -19.98
N ILE A 94 10.20 -4.07 -20.50
CA ILE A 94 11.44 -4.24 -19.73
C ILE A 94 11.50 -3.23 -18.57
N ALA A 95 11.17 -1.97 -18.83
CA ALA A 95 11.17 -0.94 -17.81
C ALA A 95 10.17 -1.26 -16.68
N LEU A 96 8.93 -1.63 -17.02
CA LEU A 96 7.93 -2.08 -16.07
C LEU A 96 8.41 -3.26 -15.23
N TRP A 97 8.91 -4.32 -15.87
CA TRP A 97 9.42 -5.51 -15.20
C TRP A 97 10.51 -5.17 -14.19
N ASN A 98 11.53 -4.43 -14.63
CA ASN A 98 12.63 -4.02 -13.78
C ASN A 98 12.17 -3.14 -12.62
N ASN A 99 11.19 -2.27 -12.84
CA ASN A 99 10.67 -1.38 -11.82
C ASN A 99 9.89 -2.13 -10.74
N MET A 100 9.17 -3.21 -11.09
CA MET A 100 8.53 -4.08 -10.11
C MET A 100 9.53 -4.80 -9.20
N LEU A 101 10.77 -4.98 -9.67
CA LEU A 101 11.90 -5.56 -8.92
C LEU A 101 12.73 -4.51 -8.16
N GLU A 102 12.32 -3.25 -8.14
CA GLU A 102 12.97 -2.19 -7.37
C GLU A 102 12.16 -1.82 -6.12
N PRO A 103 12.81 -1.63 -4.95
CA PRO A 103 12.11 -1.23 -3.74
C PRO A 103 11.37 0.09 -3.93
N VAL A 104 10.17 0.17 -3.35
CA VAL A 104 9.40 1.41 -3.38
C VAL A 104 10.22 2.52 -2.70
N GLY A 105 10.24 3.72 -3.29
CA GLY A 105 11.11 4.82 -2.89
C GLY A 105 12.45 4.88 -3.62
N GLN A 106 12.87 3.79 -4.28
CA GLN A 106 14.10 3.72 -5.10
C GLN A 106 13.84 3.24 -6.53
N LYS A 107 12.59 3.33 -6.97
CA LYS A 107 12.18 2.96 -8.32
C LYS A 107 12.79 3.92 -9.34
N THR A 108 13.30 3.36 -10.44
CA THR A 108 13.77 4.10 -11.60
C THR A 108 12.65 4.96 -12.17
N THR A 109 12.96 6.21 -12.50
CA THR A 109 11.96 7.22 -12.91
C THR A 109 12.02 7.58 -14.40
N SER A 110 12.92 6.98 -15.16
CA SER A 110 13.12 7.25 -16.59
C SER A 110 13.41 5.96 -17.35
N ASN A 111 13.18 5.99 -18.66
CA ASN A 111 13.42 4.85 -19.54
C ASN A 111 14.83 4.88 -20.16
N ASN A 112 15.47 3.71 -20.19
CA ASN A 112 16.66 3.49 -21.01
C ASN A 112 16.22 2.90 -22.36
N PHE A 113 16.29 3.70 -23.44
CA PHE A 113 15.90 3.30 -24.80
C PHE A 113 16.99 2.56 -25.58
N THR A 114 17.94 1.90 -24.93
CA THR A 114 18.87 1.00 -25.62
C THR A 114 18.15 -0.30 -25.99
N HIS A 115 17.99 -0.62 -27.27
CA HIS A 115 17.27 -1.84 -27.67
C HIS A 115 18.06 -3.12 -27.41
N SER A 116 17.99 -3.62 -26.18
CA SER A 116 18.73 -4.79 -25.70
C SER A 116 18.01 -5.52 -24.58
N ARG A 117 17.86 -6.84 -24.75
CA ARG A 117 17.31 -7.74 -23.73
C ARG A 117 18.22 -7.95 -22.52
N THR A 118 19.51 -7.58 -22.60
CA THR A 118 20.47 -7.71 -21.49
C THR A 118 20.13 -6.86 -20.27
N LYS A 119 19.21 -5.91 -20.42
CA LYS A 119 18.75 -5.04 -19.33
C LYS A 119 17.71 -5.70 -18.42
N LEU A 120 17.12 -6.83 -18.83
CA LEU A 120 16.15 -7.54 -18.01
C LEU A 120 16.80 -8.01 -16.71
N ARG A 121 16.27 -7.55 -15.58
CA ARG A 121 16.69 -8.00 -14.27
C ARG A 121 16.03 -9.32 -13.93
N CYS A 122 16.80 -10.20 -13.30
CA CYS A 122 16.30 -11.43 -12.72
C CYS A 122 16.12 -11.24 -11.20
N PRO A 123 15.06 -11.78 -10.59
CA PRO A 123 14.97 -11.88 -9.14
C PRO A 123 16.18 -12.63 -8.57
N SER A 124 16.57 -12.30 -7.34
CA SER A 124 17.64 -12.99 -6.62
C SER A 124 17.10 -13.67 -5.36
N PRO A 125 17.83 -14.61 -4.76
CA PRO A 125 17.44 -15.19 -3.47
C PRO A 125 17.27 -14.15 -2.36
N GLU A 126 18.01 -13.04 -2.40
CA GLU A 126 17.94 -11.94 -1.44
C GLU A 126 16.70 -11.05 -1.64
N SER A 127 16.18 -10.97 -2.87
CA SER A 127 14.92 -10.28 -3.19
C SER A 127 14.07 -11.09 -4.18
N PRO A 128 13.36 -12.12 -3.70
CA PRO A 128 12.64 -13.06 -4.57
C PRO A 128 11.23 -12.58 -4.96
N TYR A 129 10.77 -11.46 -4.41
CA TYR A 129 9.39 -10.96 -4.58
C TYR A 129 9.35 -9.62 -5.31
N LEU A 130 8.19 -9.32 -5.92
CA LEU A 130 7.91 -7.96 -6.38
C LEU A 130 7.82 -7.01 -5.20
N HIS A 131 8.33 -5.79 -5.38
CA HIS A 131 8.39 -4.81 -4.31
C HIS A 131 7.06 -4.07 -4.12
N THR A 132 6.60 -4.10 -2.88
CA THR A 132 5.43 -3.40 -2.36
C THR A 132 5.85 -2.40 -1.28
N LEU A 133 4.93 -1.55 -0.83
CA LEU A 133 5.22 -0.62 0.26
C LEU A 133 5.62 -1.34 1.56
N ARG A 134 5.02 -2.51 1.84
CA ARG A 134 5.27 -3.30 3.05
C ARG A 134 6.67 -3.93 3.04
N ASN A 135 7.05 -4.63 1.96
CA ASN A 135 8.36 -5.26 1.86
C ASN A 135 9.51 -4.28 1.49
N SER A 136 9.18 -3.01 1.23
CA SER A 136 10.15 -1.92 1.07
C SER A 136 10.34 -1.09 2.35
N GLN A 137 9.76 -1.53 3.49
CA GLN A 137 9.87 -0.87 4.81
C GLN A 137 9.34 0.58 4.84
N LEU A 138 8.44 0.95 3.93
CA LEU A 138 7.82 2.28 3.88
C LEU A 138 6.46 2.34 4.57
N LEU A 139 5.85 1.19 4.85
CA LEU A 139 4.80 1.07 5.84
C LEU A 139 5.45 0.58 7.13
N GLN A 140 5.51 1.44 8.15
CA GLN A 140 5.77 0.94 9.50
C GLN A 140 4.67 -0.06 9.82
N ASP A 141 5.07 -1.28 10.13
CA ASP A 141 4.11 -2.27 10.59
C ASP A 141 3.53 -1.75 11.90
N ARG A 142 2.23 -1.43 11.88
CA ARG A 142 1.51 -1.09 13.10
C ARG A 142 1.06 -2.37 13.82
N SER A 143 1.90 -3.40 13.80
CA SER A 143 1.84 -4.62 14.59
C SER A 143 3.25 -4.81 15.14
N GLU A 144 3.57 -4.63 16.42
CA GLU A 144 2.79 -4.78 17.64
C GLU A 144 2.96 -3.53 18.52
N ALA A 145 1.96 -2.66 18.59
CA ALA A 145 1.58 -2.26 19.93
C ALA A 145 0.69 -3.41 20.41
N ASP A 146 1.32 -4.51 20.83
CA ASP A 146 0.65 -5.49 21.68
C ASP A 146 0.11 -4.65 22.84
N PRO A 147 -1.20 -4.38 22.93
CA PRO A 147 -1.69 -3.80 24.14
C PRO A 147 -1.45 -4.93 25.12
N SER A 148 -0.49 -4.75 26.02
CA SER A 148 -0.36 -5.49 27.28
C SER A 148 -1.59 -5.29 28.18
N VAL A 149 -2.76 -5.14 27.58
CA VAL A 149 -4.08 -4.96 28.10
C VAL A 149 -4.69 -6.36 28.04
N LEU A 150 -4.53 -7.08 29.15
CA LEU A 150 -5.46 -8.09 29.72
C LEU A 150 -4.76 -9.28 30.39
N SER A 151 -3.43 -9.30 30.57
CA SER A 151 -2.82 -10.35 31.41
C SER A 151 -3.19 -10.21 32.90
N TRP A 152 -3.41 -8.99 33.40
CA TRP A 152 -3.75 -8.75 34.82
C TRP A 152 -5.26 -8.68 35.07
N ALA A 153 -6.05 -8.36 34.04
CA ALA A 153 -7.50 -8.19 34.17
C ALA A 153 -8.22 -9.50 34.46
N MET A 154 -7.73 -10.62 33.89
CA MET A 154 -8.29 -11.95 34.16
C MET A 154 -8.06 -12.41 35.61
N PRO A 155 -6.85 -12.33 36.19
CA PRO A 155 -6.63 -12.59 37.61
C PRO A 155 -7.46 -11.70 38.55
N VAL A 156 -7.58 -10.39 38.25
CA VAL A 156 -8.32 -9.46 39.10
C VAL A 156 -9.83 -9.73 39.06
N ALA A 157 -10.39 -10.02 37.89
CA ALA A 157 -11.80 -10.39 37.76
C ALA A 157 -12.11 -11.71 38.48
N ALA A 158 -11.24 -12.72 38.35
CA ALA A 158 -11.39 -14.00 39.03
C ALA A 158 -11.28 -13.86 40.57
N GLY A 159 -10.30 -13.09 41.06
CA GLY A 159 -10.13 -12.82 42.48
C GLY A 159 -11.30 -12.04 43.08
N GLY A 160 -11.77 -10.99 42.41
CA GLY A 160 -12.91 -10.19 42.86
C GLY A 160 -14.21 -11.01 42.93
N GLY A 161 -14.48 -11.86 41.93
CA GLY A 161 -15.65 -12.73 41.90
C GLY A 161 -15.67 -13.75 43.05
N LEU A 162 -14.51 -14.34 43.37
CA LEU A 162 -14.38 -15.31 44.48
C LEU A 162 -14.67 -14.67 45.84
N VAL A 163 -14.13 -13.47 46.11
CA VAL A 163 -14.34 -12.78 47.38
C VAL A 163 -15.81 -12.43 47.59
N LEU A 164 -16.48 -11.92 46.55
CA LEU A 164 -17.91 -11.60 46.60
C LEU A 164 -18.78 -12.86 46.80
N GLY A 165 -18.46 -13.96 46.12
CA GLY A 165 -19.17 -15.23 46.27
C GLY A 165 -19.03 -15.84 47.67
N VAL A 166 -17.82 -15.86 48.24
CA VAL A 166 -17.59 -16.37 49.60
C VAL A 166 -18.24 -15.47 50.64
N GLY A 167 -18.10 -14.15 50.50
CA GLY A 167 -18.71 -13.18 51.40
C GLY A 167 -20.23 -13.31 51.47
N THR A 168 -20.89 -13.39 50.30
CA THR A 168 -22.35 -13.57 50.22
C THR A 168 -22.80 -14.91 50.82
N MET A 169 -22.04 -16.00 50.61
CA MET A 169 -22.34 -17.32 51.17
C MET A 169 -22.21 -17.38 52.69
N MET A 170 -21.16 -16.74 53.25
CA MET A 170 -20.93 -16.63 54.69
C MET A 170 -22.04 -15.82 55.37
N VAL A 171 -22.43 -14.68 54.79
CA VAL A 171 -23.55 -13.86 55.28
C VAL A 171 -24.85 -14.65 55.24
N TRP A 172 -25.14 -15.36 54.14
CA TRP A 172 -26.35 -16.17 54.02
C TRP A 172 -26.40 -17.29 55.06
N ARG A 173 -25.28 -17.99 55.31
CA ARG A 173 -25.19 -19.00 56.37
C ARG A 173 -25.43 -18.42 57.76
N ALA A 174 -24.88 -17.24 58.07
CA ALA A 174 -25.09 -16.57 59.35
C ALA A 174 -26.55 -16.14 59.56
N VAL A 175 -27.21 -15.62 58.52
CA VAL A 175 -28.64 -15.25 58.55
C VAL A 175 -29.51 -16.48 58.74
N ARG A 176 -29.23 -17.57 58.01
CA ARG A 176 -29.99 -18.82 58.11
C ARG A 176 -29.82 -19.50 59.47
N GLY A 177 -28.60 -19.49 60.02
CA GLY A 177 -28.33 -19.99 61.37
C GLY A 177 -29.10 -19.20 62.44
N ARG A 178 -29.14 -17.87 62.33
CA ARG A 178 -29.93 -17.01 63.24
C ARG A 178 -31.44 -17.25 63.15
N GLN A 179 -31.98 -17.50 61.95
CA GLN A 179 -33.41 -17.83 61.81
C GLN A 179 -33.75 -19.20 62.40
N GLN A 180 -32.80 -20.14 62.43
CA GLN A 180 -33.02 -21.47 62.98
C GLN A 180 -32.96 -21.50 64.51
N GLU A 181 -32.30 -20.52 65.15
CA GLU A 181 -32.26 -20.36 66.61
C GLU A 181 -33.44 -19.56 67.20
N THR A 182 -34.29 -18.95 66.37
CA THR A 182 -35.53 -18.30 66.84
C THR A 182 -36.73 -19.22 66.65
N PRO A 183 -37.23 -19.92 67.70
CA PRO A 183 -38.48 -20.68 67.59
C PRO A 183 -39.69 -19.73 67.52
N PRO A 184 -40.79 -20.11 66.84
CA PRO A 184 -42.00 -19.30 66.79
C PRO A 184 -42.65 -19.24 68.18
N MET A 185 -42.95 -18.03 68.64
CA MET A 185 -43.64 -17.77 69.90
C MET A 185 -45.11 -18.20 69.76
N SER A 186 -45.49 -19.31 70.42
CA SER A 186 -46.89 -19.77 70.46
C SER A 186 -47.71 -18.86 71.37
N LEU A 187 -48.70 -18.16 70.82
CA LEU A 187 -49.70 -17.44 71.59
C LEU A 187 -50.84 -18.41 71.95
N ASN A 188 -50.87 -18.90 73.19
CA ASN A 188 -52.02 -19.61 73.71
C ASN A 188 -53.10 -18.60 74.13
N THR A 189 -54.23 -18.64 73.43
CA THR A 189 -55.48 -17.96 73.78
C THR A 189 -56.08 -18.63 75.03
N MET A 190 -56.26 -17.90 76.13
CA MET A 190 -57.11 -18.33 77.25
C MET A 190 -58.53 -17.85 77.03
N SER A 191 -59.46 -18.80 77.01
CA SER A 191 -60.90 -18.62 77.16
C SER A 191 -61.25 -18.52 78.64
N PHE A 192 -61.98 -17.48 79.04
CA PHE A 192 -63.03 -17.49 80.07
C PHE A 192 -64.04 -16.39 79.75
#